data_AF-A0A7V5ZDW9-F1
#
_entry.id   AF-A0A7V5ZDW9-F1
#
_cell.length_a   1.000
_cell.length_b   1.000
_cell.length_c   1.000
_cell.angle_alpha   90.00
_cell.angle_beta   90.00
_cell.angle_gamma   90.00
#
_symmetry.space_group_name_H-M   'P 1'
#
loop_
_entity.id
_entity.type
_entity.pdbx_description
1 polymer ?
#
loop_
_entity_poly.entity_id
_entity_poly.type
_entity_poly.pdbx_seq_one_letter_code
_entity_poly.pdbx_strand_id
1 'polypeptide(L)'
;EFCVHNLERIVRRAQEVGGFVRIDMESSAYTQRTLDIFATLHERYPNLGVVIQAYLYRSEEDLERLIRCRASVRLCKGAYAEPAQVAYPKRSQVNAAYRRLMQKLLLHGHAPALATHDESILRDAIAFAQAHHISPQRFEFEMLYGIRRDLQERLVAQGYQMRVYLPYGEAWYPYFTRRLAERPANLLFFLRHLWR
;
A
#
# COMPACT_ATOMS: atom_id res chain seq x y z
N GLU A 1 -5.76 -2.49 -23.70
CA GLU A 1 -7.03 -3.21 -23.95
C GLU A 1 -7.12 -4.54 -23.21
N PHE A 2 -6.28 -5.54 -23.48
CA PHE A 2 -6.35 -6.86 -22.81
C PHE A 2 -6.37 -6.79 -21.26
N CYS A 3 -5.47 -6.01 -20.66
CA CYS A 3 -5.42 -5.85 -19.20
C CYS A 3 -6.68 -5.21 -18.63
N VAL A 4 -7.21 -4.16 -19.29
CA VAL A 4 -8.45 -3.48 -18.88
C VAL A 4 -9.63 -4.44 -18.90
N HIS A 5 -9.78 -5.22 -19.99
CA HIS A 5 -10.88 -6.18 -20.12
C HIS A 5 -10.84 -7.26 -19.02
N ASN A 6 -9.65 -7.81 -18.72
CA ASN A 6 -9.52 -8.81 -17.66
C ASN A 6 -9.76 -8.21 -16.27
N LEU A 7 -9.23 -7.01 -16.01
CA LEU A 7 -9.47 -6.31 -14.76
C LEU A 7 -10.96 -6.02 -14.57
N GLU A 8 -11.66 -5.53 -15.59
CA GLU A 8 -13.11 -5.28 -15.52
C GLU A 8 -13.89 -6.54 -15.15
N ARG A 9 -13.56 -7.70 -15.76
CA ARG A 9 -14.21 -8.98 -15.40
C ARG A 9 -14.03 -9.34 -13.93
N ILE A 10 -12.83 -9.14 -13.39
CA ILE A 10 -12.52 -9.43 -11.97
C ILE A 10 -13.24 -8.45 -11.06
N VAL A 11 -13.17 -7.15 -11.35
CA VAL A 11 -13.77 -6.10 -10.51
C VAL A 11 -15.28 -6.18 -10.50
N ARG A 12 -15.92 -6.44 -11.65
CA ARG A 12 -17.36 -6.69 -11.73
C ARG A 12 -17.77 -7.88 -10.87
N ARG A 13 -17.05 -9.00 -10.98
CA ARG A 13 -17.34 -10.18 -10.15
C ARG A 13 -17.14 -9.91 -8.67
N ALA A 14 -16.10 -9.15 -8.31
CA ALA A 14 -15.89 -8.73 -6.93
C ALA A 14 -17.06 -7.87 -6.42
N GLN A 15 -17.57 -6.95 -7.24
CA GLN A 15 -18.69 -6.08 -6.87
C GLN A 15 -19.96 -6.89 -6.57
N GLU A 16 -20.27 -7.91 -7.39
CA GLU A 16 -21.43 -8.81 -7.21
C GLU A 16 -21.42 -9.54 -5.85
N VAL A 17 -20.24 -9.77 -5.27
CA VAL A 17 -20.08 -10.46 -3.98
C VAL A 17 -19.73 -9.52 -2.83
N GLY A 18 -19.84 -8.20 -3.01
CA GLY A 18 -19.46 -7.19 -2.01
C GLY A 18 -17.96 -7.13 -1.74
N GLY A 19 -17.14 -7.64 -2.66
CA GLY A 19 -15.69 -7.65 -2.58
C GLY A 19 -15.03 -6.39 -3.14
N PHE A 20 -13.74 -6.27 -2.89
CA PHE A 20 -12.89 -5.15 -3.30
C PHE A 20 -11.66 -5.64 -4.05
N VAL A 21 -11.22 -4.88 -5.06
CA VAL A 21 -10.02 -5.17 -5.84
C VAL A 21 -9.00 -4.04 -5.68
N ARG A 22 -7.77 -4.41 -5.34
CA ARG A 22 -6.63 -3.49 -5.30
C ARG A 22 -5.69 -3.79 -6.48
N ILE A 23 -5.38 -2.78 -7.28
CA ILE A 23 -4.30 -2.88 -8.26
C ILE A 23 -2.99 -2.58 -7.54
N ASP A 24 -2.15 -3.60 -7.36
CA ASP A 24 -0.80 -3.44 -6.83
C ASP A 24 0.07 -2.65 -7.81
N MET A 25 0.99 -1.82 -7.28
CA MET A 25 1.87 -0.99 -8.11
C MET A 25 3.22 -1.68 -8.30
N GLU A 26 3.56 -1.92 -9.57
CA GLU A 26 4.83 -2.49 -10.01
C GLU A 26 5.95 -1.43 -10.03
N SER A 27 7.03 -1.65 -10.79
CA SER A 27 8.12 -0.67 -10.93
C SER A 27 7.66 0.62 -11.63
N SER A 28 8.50 1.66 -11.55
CA SER A 28 8.24 2.98 -12.11
C SER A 28 7.89 2.97 -13.61
N ALA A 29 8.42 1.99 -14.36
CA ALA A 29 8.14 1.77 -15.78
C ALA A 29 6.65 1.51 -16.07
N TYR A 30 5.90 0.99 -15.09
CA TYR A 30 4.49 0.65 -15.25
C TYR A 30 3.54 1.66 -14.61
N THR A 31 4.04 2.57 -13.76
CA THR A 31 3.20 3.45 -12.93
C THR A 31 2.14 4.20 -13.73
N GLN A 32 2.54 4.87 -14.82
CA GLN A 32 1.59 5.63 -15.63
C GLN A 32 0.50 4.73 -16.22
N ARG A 33 0.89 3.63 -16.85
CA ARG A 33 -0.05 2.68 -17.46
C ARG A 33 -1.02 2.11 -16.43
N THR A 34 -0.55 1.81 -15.22
CA THR A 34 -1.39 1.32 -14.13
C THR A 34 -2.41 2.37 -13.69
N LEU A 35 -2.00 3.63 -13.56
CA LEU A 35 -2.91 4.72 -13.20
C LEU A 35 -3.93 5.02 -14.31
N ASP A 36 -3.55 4.93 -15.58
CA ASP A 36 -4.46 5.10 -16.71
C ASP A 36 -5.52 3.98 -16.75
N ILE A 37 -5.10 2.74 -16.51
CA ILE A 37 -6.01 1.58 -16.40
C ILE A 37 -6.98 1.76 -15.22
N PHE A 38 -6.46 2.20 -14.07
CA PHE A 38 -7.28 2.51 -12.89
C PHE A 38 -8.33 3.57 -13.22
N ALA A 39 -7.93 4.70 -13.80
CA ALA A 39 -8.82 5.80 -14.15
C ALA A 39 -9.94 5.37 -15.10
N THR A 40 -9.62 4.50 -16.06
CA THR A 40 -10.60 3.96 -17.04
C THR A 40 -11.77 3.21 -16.37
N LEU A 41 -11.53 2.55 -15.24
CA LEU A 41 -12.52 1.67 -14.61
C LEU A 41 -13.11 2.24 -13.32
N HIS A 42 -12.39 3.10 -12.60
CA HIS A 42 -12.77 3.53 -11.26
C HIS A 42 -14.13 4.24 -11.19
N GLU A 43 -14.46 5.06 -12.18
CA GLU A 43 -15.76 5.75 -12.23
C GLU A 43 -16.95 4.79 -12.25
N ARG A 44 -16.80 3.64 -12.93
CA ARG A 44 -17.84 2.60 -13.03
C ARG A 44 -17.79 1.61 -11.87
N TYR A 45 -16.61 1.43 -11.27
CA TYR A 45 -16.37 0.43 -10.24
C TYR A 45 -15.69 1.06 -9.01
N PRO A 46 -16.46 1.63 -8.06
CA PRO A 46 -15.91 2.26 -6.86
C PRO A 46 -15.26 1.27 -5.88
N ASN A 47 -15.49 -0.04 -6.04
CA ASN A 47 -14.82 -1.12 -5.30
C ASN A 47 -13.42 -1.46 -5.86
N LEU A 48 -12.86 -0.58 -6.69
CA LEU A 48 -11.51 -0.64 -7.21
C LEU A 48 -10.64 0.41 -6.52
N GLY A 49 -9.46 0.02 -6.05
CA GLY A 49 -8.43 0.93 -5.56
C GLY A 49 -7.07 0.65 -6.14
N VAL A 50 -6.11 1.54 -5.84
CA VAL A 50 -4.75 1.48 -6.37
C VAL A 50 -3.71 1.66 -5.28
N VAL A 51 -2.45 1.32 -5.58
CA VAL A 51 -1.29 1.50 -4.70
C VAL A 51 -0.46 2.71 -5.13
N ILE A 52 0.04 3.49 -4.18
CA ILE A 52 1.05 4.54 -4.38
C ILE A 52 2.30 4.23 -3.56
N GLN A 53 3.47 4.45 -4.16
CA GLN A 53 4.78 4.15 -3.57
C GLN A 53 5.49 5.43 -3.13
N ALA A 54 5.74 5.59 -1.83
CA ALA A 54 6.28 6.83 -1.27
C ALA A 54 7.69 7.20 -1.74
N TYR A 55 8.46 6.24 -2.25
CA TYR A 55 9.82 6.50 -2.73
C TYR A 55 9.92 7.23 -4.07
N LEU A 56 8.85 7.34 -4.88
CA LEU A 56 8.93 8.00 -6.19
C LEU A 56 8.65 9.49 -6.05
N TYR A 57 9.37 10.32 -6.81
CA TYR A 57 9.16 11.76 -6.80
C TYR A 57 7.76 12.16 -7.30
N ARG A 58 7.21 11.41 -8.27
CA ARG A 58 5.88 11.64 -8.87
C ARG A 58 4.69 11.38 -7.94
N SER A 59 4.90 10.59 -6.87
CA SER A 59 3.81 10.04 -6.07
C SER A 59 2.94 11.08 -5.38
N GLU A 60 3.47 12.28 -5.11
CA GLU A 60 2.69 13.36 -4.49
C GLU A 60 1.62 13.91 -5.45
N GLU A 61 1.97 14.16 -6.71
CA GLU A 61 1.02 14.63 -7.71
C GLU A 61 -0.01 13.54 -8.03
N ASP A 62 0.44 12.29 -8.21
CA ASP A 62 -0.46 11.15 -8.45
C ASP A 62 -1.45 10.99 -7.29
N LEU A 63 -0.99 11.12 -6.05
CA LEU A 63 -1.84 11.02 -4.87
C LEU A 63 -2.91 12.12 -4.83
N GLU A 64 -2.55 13.35 -5.18
CA GLU A 64 -3.51 14.46 -5.21
C GLU A 64 -4.62 14.23 -6.24
N ARG A 65 -4.26 13.68 -7.41
CA ARG A 65 -5.24 13.27 -8.43
C ARG A 65 -6.19 12.20 -7.88
N LEU A 66 -5.65 11.18 -7.20
CA LEU A 66 -6.42 10.08 -6.62
C LEU A 66 -7.34 10.54 -5.47
N ILE A 67 -6.87 11.48 -4.65
CA ILE A 67 -7.71 12.10 -3.59
C ILE A 67 -8.90 12.84 -4.23
N ARG A 68 -8.69 13.61 -5.30
CA ARG A 68 -9.77 14.35 -5.98
C ARG A 68 -10.86 13.43 -6.53
N CYS A 69 -10.49 12.27 -7.07
CA CYS A 69 -11.47 11.30 -7.56
C CYS A 69 -12.00 10.34 -6.48
N ARG A 70 -11.69 10.59 -5.19
CA ARG A 70 -12.09 9.76 -4.04
C ARG A 70 -11.68 8.30 -4.17
N ALA A 71 -10.53 8.03 -4.78
CA ALA A 71 -9.98 6.67 -4.87
C ALA A 71 -9.60 6.15 -3.48
N SER A 72 -9.86 4.86 -3.23
CA SER A 72 -9.15 4.17 -2.15
C SER A 72 -7.70 3.97 -2.56
N VAL A 73 -6.77 4.38 -1.69
CA VAL A 73 -5.32 4.30 -1.95
C VAL A 73 -4.62 3.51 -0.86
N ARG A 74 -3.84 2.50 -1.25
CA ARG A 74 -2.85 1.84 -0.40
C ARG A 74 -1.51 2.56 -0.56
N LEU A 75 -0.99 3.11 0.52
CA LEU A 75 0.34 3.73 0.54
C LEU A 75 1.38 2.72 1.03
N CYS A 76 2.44 2.51 0.26
CA CYS A 76 3.59 1.70 0.66
C CYS A 76 4.90 2.47 0.45
N LYS A 77 6.04 1.95 0.92
CA LYS A 77 7.34 2.61 0.67
C LYS A 77 7.82 2.47 -0.77
N GLY A 78 7.44 1.40 -1.46
CA GLY A 78 8.08 0.92 -2.69
C GLY A 78 8.94 -0.32 -2.44
N ALA A 79 8.93 -1.26 -3.39
CA ALA A 79 9.57 -2.56 -3.26
C ALA A 79 10.65 -2.85 -4.31
N TYR A 80 10.72 -2.05 -5.38
CA TYR A 80 11.63 -2.27 -6.49
C TYR A 80 12.95 -1.51 -6.30
N ALA A 81 13.99 -1.93 -7.02
CA ALA A 81 15.24 -1.19 -7.13
C ALA A 81 15.09 -0.16 -8.25
N GLU A 82 14.86 1.10 -7.88
CA GLU A 82 14.64 2.21 -8.83
C GLU A 82 15.87 3.12 -8.90
N PRO A 83 16.16 3.71 -10.07
CA PRO A 83 17.28 4.62 -10.23
C PRO A 83 17.01 5.95 -9.52
N ALA A 84 18.07 6.63 -9.05
CA ALA A 84 17.96 7.85 -8.23
C ALA A 84 17.29 9.03 -8.96
N GLN A 85 17.20 8.96 -10.30
CA GLN A 85 16.51 9.91 -11.17
C GLN A 85 15.00 9.91 -10.97
N VAL A 86 14.41 8.80 -10.51
CA VAL A 86 12.94 8.68 -10.34
C VAL A 86 12.52 8.43 -8.90
N ALA A 87 13.46 8.01 -8.03
CA ALA A 87 13.19 7.63 -6.66
C ALA A 87 14.19 8.20 -5.65
N TYR A 88 13.72 8.49 -4.44
CA TYR A 88 14.55 8.88 -3.31
C TYR A 88 15.57 7.79 -2.96
N PRO A 89 16.89 8.05 -3.03
CA PRO A 89 17.90 7.03 -2.78
C PRO A 89 18.09 6.75 -1.28
N LYS A 90 17.81 7.72 -0.41
CA LYS A 90 18.01 7.58 1.05
C LYS A 90 16.73 7.13 1.75
N ARG A 91 16.85 6.12 2.62
CA ARG A 91 15.74 5.64 3.46
C ARG A 91 15.08 6.74 4.28
N SER A 92 15.85 7.71 4.78
CA SER A 92 15.31 8.87 5.53
C SER A 92 14.37 9.73 4.67
N GLN A 93 14.73 9.95 3.39
CA GLN A 93 13.90 10.69 2.44
C GLN A 93 12.62 9.92 2.10
N VAL A 94 12.71 8.60 1.87
CA VAL A 94 11.52 7.73 1.67
C VAL A 94 10.59 7.77 2.88
N ASN A 95 11.14 7.68 4.09
CA ASN A 95 10.38 7.75 5.32
C ASN A 95 9.71 9.12 5.53
N ALA A 96 10.38 10.22 5.14
CA ALA A 96 9.80 11.56 5.20
C ALA A 96 8.68 11.73 4.16
N ALA A 97 8.89 11.25 2.93
CA ALA A 97 7.87 11.25 1.88
C ALA A 97 6.65 10.41 2.29
N TYR A 98 6.84 9.22 2.87
CA TYR A 98 5.74 8.40 3.36
C TYR A 98 4.89 9.16 4.38
N ARG A 99 5.51 9.81 5.37
CA ARG A 99 4.78 10.61 6.38
C ARG A 99 3.98 11.74 5.75
N ARG A 100 4.58 12.48 4.81
CA ARG A 100 3.89 13.57 4.10
C ARG A 100 2.66 13.06 3.34
N LEU A 101 2.81 11.98 2.57
CA LEU A 101 1.71 11.37 1.80
C LEU A 101 0.64 10.76 2.71
N MET A 102 1.05 10.12 3.80
CA MET A 102 0.17 9.57 4.84
C MET A 102 -0.70 10.66 5.45
N GLN A 103 -0.11 11.81 5.84
CA GLN A 103 -0.86 12.93 6.40
C GLN A 103 -1.92 13.45 5.42
N LYS A 104 -1.56 13.61 4.12
CA LYS A 104 -2.51 14.00 3.07
C LYS A 104 -3.67 12.99 2.95
N LEU A 105 -3.37 11.70 2.95
CA LEU A 105 -4.38 10.64 2.89
C LEU A 105 -5.28 10.60 4.12
N LEU A 106 -4.73 10.79 5.31
CA LEU A 106 -5.51 10.79 6.55
C LEU A 106 -6.49 11.97 6.59
N LEU A 107 -6.07 13.15 6.15
CA LEU A 107 -6.93 14.35 6.12
C LEU A 107 -7.98 14.30 5.00
N HIS A 108 -7.58 13.88 3.79
CA HIS A 108 -8.37 14.11 2.57
C HIS A 108 -8.71 12.85 1.79
N GLY A 109 -8.06 11.73 2.09
CA GLY A 109 -8.24 10.47 1.37
C GLY A 109 -9.56 9.78 1.67
N HIS A 110 -9.96 8.92 0.75
CA HIS A 110 -11.13 8.05 0.89
C HIS A 110 -10.66 6.64 1.26
N ALA A 111 -11.02 6.15 2.46
CA ALA A 111 -10.64 4.82 2.95
C ALA A 111 -9.17 4.43 2.65
N PRO A 112 -8.18 5.24 3.09
CA PRO A 112 -6.79 4.95 2.82
C PRO A 112 -6.30 3.74 3.62
N ALA A 113 -5.36 3.02 3.02
CA ALA A 113 -4.68 1.89 3.63
C ALA A 113 -3.18 2.19 3.79
N LEU A 114 -2.66 2.09 5.01
CA LEU A 114 -1.28 2.37 5.36
C LEU A 114 -0.50 1.06 5.44
N ALA A 115 0.16 0.67 4.34
CA ALA A 115 0.88 -0.59 4.21
C ALA A 115 2.34 -0.45 4.67
N THR A 116 2.60 -0.74 5.94
CA THR A 116 3.94 -0.64 6.54
C THR A 116 4.08 -1.47 7.82
N HIS A 117 5.27 -2.02 8.04
CA HIS A 117 5.69 -2.65 9.30
C HIS A 117 6.59 -1.74 10.15
N ASP A 118 6.84 -0.52 9.68
CA ASP A 118 7.72 0.44 10.36
C ASP A 118 6.99 1.08 11.54
N GLU A 119 7.33 0.63 12.74
CA GLU A 119 6.69 1.07 13.98
C GLU A 119 6.80 2.57 14.23
N SER A 120 7.86 3.24 13.73
CA SER A 120 7.95 4.69 13.84
C SER A 120 6.84 5.38 13.05
N ILE A 121 6.58 4.90 11.83
CA ILE A 121 5.53 5.44 10.96
C ILE A 121 4.14 5.12 11.53
N LEU A 122 3.94 3.92 12.10
CA LEU A 122 2.67 3.56 12.74
C LEU A 122 2.36 4.50 13.92
N ARG A 123 3.34 4.78 14.77
CA ARG A 123 3.16 5.74 15.88
C ARG A 123 2.83 7.14 15.37
N ASP A 124 3.50 7.60 14.32
CA ASP A 124 3.22 8.91 13.74
C ASP A 124 1.83 8.98 13.10
N ALA A 125 1.36 7.90 12.46
CA ALA A 125 0.01 7.79 11.93
C ALA A 125 -1.04 7.90 13.03
N ILE A 126 -0.85 7.17 14.13
CA ILE A 126 -1.73 7.17 15.30
C ILE A 126 -1.78 8.55 15.93
N ALA A 127 -0.62 9.15 16.22
CA ALA A 127 -0.52 10.48 16.82
C ALA A 127 -1.17 11.55 15.95
N PHE A 128 -0.93 11.50 14.63
CA PHE A 128 -1.55 12.42 13.69
C PHE A 128 -3.07 12.23 13.62
N ALA A 129 -3.56 11.00 13.55
CA ALA A 129 -5.00 10.72 13.54
C ALA A 129 -5.67 11.23 14.82
N GLN A 130 -5.06 11.03 15.99
CA GLN A 130 -5.59 11.54 17.27
C GLN A 130 -5.62 13.07 17.31
N ALA A 131 -4.53 13.73 16.89
CA ALA A 131 -4.42 15.19 16.88
C ALA A 131 -5.45 15.85 15.94
N HIS A 132 -5.84 15.17 14.87
CA HIS A 132 -6.82 15.65 13.90
C HIS A 132 -8.22 15.03 14.07
N HIS A 133 -8.47 14.33 15.18
CA HIS A 133 -9.75 13.67 15.49
C HIS A 133 -10.27 12.73 14.39
N ILE A 134 -9.34 12.05 13.71
CA ILE A 134 -9.64 11.08 12.66
C ILE A 134 -9.95 9.74 13.31
N SER A 135 -11.19 9.26 13.12
CA SER A 135 -11.64 7.98 13.66
C SER A 135 -10.77 6.81 13.15
N PRO A 136 -10.45 5.81 14.00
CA PRO A 136 -9.76 4.58 13.59
C PRO A 136 -10.46 3.77 12.49
N GLN A 137 -11.75 4.02 12.25
CA GLN A 137 -12.56 3.39 11.21
C GLN A 137 -12.45 4.11 9.86
N ARG A 138 -11.76 5.26 9.79
CA ARG A 138 -11.58 6.03 8.55
C ARG A 138 -10.45 5.54 7.67
N PHE A 139 -9.53 4.75 8.22
CA PHE A 139 -8.38 4.21 7.53
C PHE A 139 -8.04 2.83 8.09
N GLU A 140 -7.14 2.11 7.41
CA GLU A 140 -6.68 0.81 7.86
C GLU A 140 -5.15 0.71 7.81
N PHE A 141 -4.59 -0.12 8.68
CA PHE A 141 -3.22 -0.57 8.58
C PHE A 141 -3.17 -1.88 7.80
N GLU A 142 -2.11 -2.05 7.01
CA GLU A 142 -1.91 -3.28 6.25
C GLU A 142 -0.50 -3.83 6.44
N MET A 143 -0.42 -5.15 6.63
CA MET A 143 0.84 -5.86 6.85
C MET A 143 0.84 -7.18 6.09
N LEU A 144 2.03 -7.62 5.69
CA LEU A 144 2.24 -8.95 5.13
C LEU A 144 1.96 -10.05 6.17
N TYR A 145 1.38 -11.15 5.70
CA TYR A 145 1.20 -12.36 6.49
C TYR A 145 2.51 -12.85 7.09
N GLY A 146 2.46 -13.24 8.38
CA GLY A 146 3.62 -13.76 9.11
C GLY A 146 4.58 -12.69 9.66
N ILE A 147 4.43 -11.41 9.33
CA ILE A 147 5.36 -10.35 9.76
C ILE A 147 4.74 -9.46 10.84
N ARG A 148 5.44 -9.32 11.97
CA ARG A 148 5.04 -8.46 13.09
C ARG A 148 3.61 -8.71 13.57
N ARG A 149 3.25 -9.97 13.82
CA ARG A 149 1.94 -10.36 14.38
C ARG A 149 1.65 -9.62 15.69
N ASP A 150 2.68 -9.36 16.49
CA ASP A 150 2.65 -8.52 17.68
C ASP A 150 2.11 -7.10 17.43
N LEU A 151 2.41 -6.49 16.28
CA LEU A 151 1.86 -5.19 15.91
C LEU A 151 0.43 -5.30 15.42
N GLN A 152 0.12 -6.34 14.63
CA GLN A 152 -1.22 -6.57 14.09
C GLN A 152 -2.23 -6.69 15.23
N GLU A 153 -1.94 -7.54 16.22
CA GLU A 153 -2.79 -7.75 17.40
C GLU A 153 -2.93 -6.47 18.24
N ARG A 154 -1.81 -5.75 18.46
CA ARG A 154 -1.83 -4.47 19.21
C ARG A 154 -2.69 -3.42 18.54
N LEU A 155 -2.62 -3.27 17.21
CA LEU A 155 -3.42 -2.29 16.48
C LEU A 155 -4.91 -2.61 16.53
N VAL A 156 -5.27 -3.89 16.40
CA VAL A 156 -6.66 -4.35 16.55
C VAL A 156 -7.17 -4.10 17.96
N ALA A 157 -6.38 -4.40 19.00
CA ALA A 157 -6.74 -4.13 20.39
C ALA A 157 -6.94 -2.63 20.68
N GLN A 158 -6.31 -1.75 19.90
CA GLN A 158 -6.49 -0.29 19.96
C GLN A 158 -7.69 0.20 19.11
N GLY A 159 -8.43 -0.69 18.46
CA GLY A 159 -9.63 -0.37 17.68
C GLY A 159 -9.35 0.06 16.22
N TYR A 160 -8.12 -0.08 15.73
CA TYR A 160 -7.78 0.20 14.34
C TYR A 160 -8.18 -0.94 13.41
N GLN A 161 -8.57 -0.57 12.18
CA GLN A 161 -8.75 -1.56 11.12
C GLN A 161 -7.40 -2.12 10.67
N MET A 162 -7.33 -3.43 10.53
CA MET A 162 -6.12 -4.16 10.17
C MET A 162 -6.44 -5.16 9.07
N ARG A 163 -5.71 -5.13 7.95
CA ARG A 163 -5.74 -6.20 6.95
C ARG A 163 -4.40 -6.86 6.76
N VAL A 164 -4.42 -8.17 6.61
CA VAL A 164 -3.23 -8.97 6.37
C VAL A 164 -3.18 -9.38 4.90
N TYR A 165 -2.10 -9.01 4.21
CA TYR A 165 -1.85 -9.43 2.83
C TYR A 165 -1.40 -10.90 2.82
N LEU A 166 -2.27 -11.78 2.32
CA LEU A 166 -2.10 -13.22 2.31
C LEU A 166 -1.86 -13.73 0.87
N PRO A 167 -0.60 -13.97 0.46
CA PRO A 167 -0.32 -14.64 -0.81
C PRO A 167 -0.67 -16.13 -0.71
N TYR A 168 -1.18 -16.71 -1.82
CA TYR A 168 -1.46 -18.14 -1.95
C TYR A 168 -1.26 -18.60 -3.40
N GLY A 169 -1.14 -19.92 -3.62
CA GLY A 169 -1.00 -20.54 -4.94
C GLY A 169 0.32 -21.31 -5.12
N GLU A 170 0.41 -22.05 -6.23
CA GLU A 170 1.52 -22.97 -6.51
C GLU A 170 2.85 -22.24 -6.77
N ALA A 171 2.79 -21.03 -7.32
CA ALA A 171 3.96 -20.20 -7.64
C ALA A 171 4.53 -19.44 -6.40
N TRP A 172 4.50 -20.06 -5.23
CA TRP A 172 4.97 -19.45 -3.98
C TRP A 172 6.49 -19.27 -3.92
N TYR A 173 7.26 -20.19 -4.52
CA TYR A 173 8.73 -20.15 -4.46
C TYR A 173 9.30 -18.93 -5.20
N PRO A 174 8.91 -18.62 -6.45
CA PRO A 174 9.35 -17.39 -7.13
C PRO A 174 8.87 -16.09 -6.46
N TYR A 175 7.74 -16.13 -5.74
CA TYR A 175 7.27 -15.00 -4.95
C TYR A 175 8.17 -14.77 -3.74
N PHE A 176 8.46 -15.83 -2.99
CA PHE A 176 9.27 -15.78 -1.79
C PHE A 176 10.72 -15.38 -2.08
N THR A 177 11.34 -15.96 -3.10
CA THR A 177 12.72 -15.63 -3.49
C THR A 177 12.87 -14.17 -3.91
N ARG A 178 11.91 -13.60 -4.65
CA ARG A 178 11.88 -12.16 -4.97
C ARG A 178 11.79 -11.29 -3.71
N ARG A 179 10.91 -11.62 -2.77
CA ARG A 179 10.79 -10.89 -1.49
C ARG A 179 12.07 -10.90 -0.64
N LEU A 180 12.84 -11.99 -0.70
CA LEU A 180 14.15 -12.09 -0.06
C LEU A 180 15.23 -11.29 -0.82
N ALA A 181 15.26 -11.39 -2.15
CA ALA A 181 16.26 -10.75 -2.99
C ALA A 181 16.08 -9.22 -3.11
N GLU A 182 14.85 -8.71 -3.05
CA GLU A 182 14.53 -7.29 -3.24
C GLU A 182 15.15 -6.37 -2.17
N ARG A 183 15.49 -6.87 -0.97
CA ARG A 183 16.29 -6.13 0.03
C ARG A 183 17.13 -7.08 0.92
N PRO A 184 18.46 -6.93 0.98
CA PRO A 184 19.31 -7.65 1.96
C PRO A 184 18.90 -7.42 3.42
N ALA A 185 18.31 -6.24 3.71
CA ALA A 185 17.75 -5.93 5.02
C ALA A 185 16.52 -6.80 5.37
N ASN A 186 15.75 -7.26 4.37
CA ASN A 186 14.65 -8.21 4.60
C ASN A 186 15.21 -9.58 4.99
N LEU A 187 16.30 -10.04 4.38
CA LEU A 187 17.00 -11.28 4.77
C LEU A 187 17.46 -11.24 6.23
N LEU A 188 18.10 -10.16 6.69
CA LEU A 188 18.47 -10.01 8.10
C LEU A 188 17.24 -9.95 9.03
N PHE A 189 16.16 -9.31 8.59
CA PHE A 189 14.92 -9.21 9.35
C PHE A 189 14.23 -10.58 9.49
N PHE A 190 14.16 -11.37 8.41
CA PHE A 190 13.60 -12.72 8.43
C PHE A 190 14.45 -13.71 9.24
N LEU A 191 15.79 -13.67 9.11
CA LEU A 191 16.69 -14.52 9.90
C LEU A 191 16.55 -14.28 11.41
N ARG A 192 16.34 -13.02 11.83
CA ARG A 192 16.05 -12.69 13.23
C ARG A 192 14.71 -13.21 13.74
N HIS A 193 13.75 -13.47 12.85
CA HIS A 193 12.43 -14.01 13.20
C HIS A 193 12.36 -15.54 13.17
N LEU A 194 13.35 -16.23 12.60
CA LEU A 194 13.45 -17.70 12.68
C LEU A 194 14.09 -18.17 13.99
N TRP A 195 14.77 -17.28 14.74
CA TRP A 195 15.46 -17.59 15.99
C TRP A 195 14.78 -16.99 17.23
N ARG A 196 13.47 -16.74 17.16
CA ARG A 196 12.63 -16.38 18.30
C ARG A 196 11.37 -17.23 18.34
#